data_AF-A0AAW5BYU2-F1
#
_entry.id   AF-A0AAW5BYU2-F1
#
_cell.length_a   1.000
_cell.length_b   1.000
_cell.length_c   1.000
_cell.angle_alpha   90.00
_cell.angle_beta   90.00
_cell.angle_gamma   90.00
#
_symmetry.space_group_name_H-M   'P 1'
#
loop_
_entity.id
_entity.type
_entity.pdbx_description
1 polymer ?
#
loop_
_entity_poly.entity_id
_entity_poly.type
_entity_poly.pdbx_seq_one_letter_code
_entity_poly.pdbx_strand_id
1 'polypeptide(L)'
;METPTIKPPFYSQTWFIVLMMFCCCFPVVLFLMWKYKKFNKPMKIILTVLFALGIIAAIASSNNSSTEKPTSSVSCEKEVDNITDSQSNEAETETESTVAGNREAATEADRQIYDIIMSADADYQTLTRIMSTDGVSIVDLYDTAKTAENNFRIYWGNIDSVKCDGIKEYKEAAKNYILNLQSIASSTKKYVDKQNIQDLSDAKAGMENSTNYAILVVGARLGFLTASGLSDEEAMQIIAPESEDTTG
;
A
#
# COMPACT_ATOMS: atom_id res chain seq x y z
N MET A 1 5.74 -46.91 21.41
CA MET A 1 5.89 -45.51 20.96
C MET A 1 4.76 -45.26 20.00
N GLU A 2 3.77 -44.46 20.38
CA GLU A 2 2.67 -44.10 19.49
C GLU A 2 3.03 -42.81 18.75
N THR A 3 2.86 -42.80 17.42
CA THR A 3 3.12 -41.62 16.60
C THR A 3 1.88 -40.72 16.56
N PRO A 4 2.02 -39.40 16.80
CA PRO A 4 0.88 -38.49 16.79
C PRO A 4 0.35 -38.29 15.36
N THR A 5 -0.92 -38.62 15.13
CA THR A 5 -1.59 -38.35 13.85
C THR A 5 -1.89 -36.86 13.70
N ILE A 6 -1.11 -36.17 12.86
CA ILE A 6 -1.35 -34.76 12.54
C ILE A 6 -2.63 -34.66 11.69
N LYS A 7 -3.62 -33.92 12.18
CA LYS A 7 -4.86 -33.64 11.44
C LYS A 7 -4.54 -32.70 10.25
N PRO A 8 -5.15 -32.91 9.06
CA PRO A 8 -4.92 -32.03 7.92
C PRO A 8 -5.34 -30.59 8.25
N PRO A 9 -4.57 -29.57 7.83
CA PRO A 9 -4.87 -28.18 8.14
C PRO A 9 -6.18 -27.73 7.48
N PHE A 10 -6.89 -26.81 8.12
CA PHE A 10 -8.24 -26.38 7.71
C PHE A 10 -8.34 -25.95 6.25
N TYR A 11 -7.28 -25.32 5.71
CA TYR A 11 -7.26 -24.85 4.31
C TYR A 11 -7.17 -25.95 3.26
N SER A 12 -6.83 -27.19 3.65
CA SER A 12 -6.80 -28.35 2.75
C SER A 12 -8.13 -29.12 2.72
N GLN A 13 -9.12 -28.73 3.53
CA GLN A 13 -10.43 -29.38 3.54
C GLN A 13 -11.22 -29.04 2.27
N THR A 14 -11.84 -30.04 1.64
CA THR A 14 -12.57 -29.87 0.38
C THR A 14 -13.67 -28.79 0.47
N TRP A 15 -14.39 -28.72 1.60
CA TRP A 15 -15.34 -27.63 1.85
C TRP A 15 -14.68 -26.25 1.85
N PHE A 16 -13.54 -26.08 2.54
CA PHE A 16 -12.81 -24.81 2.53
C PHE A 16 -12.29 -24.46 1.14
N ILE A 17 -11.79 -25.43 0.37
CA ILE A 17 -11.34 -25.22 -1.02
C ILE A 17 -12.51 -24.80 -1.92
N VAL A 18 -13.67 -25.45 -1.80
CA VAL A 18 -14.89 -25.07 -2.54
C VAL A 18 -15.39 -23.69 -2.10
N LEU A 19 -15.35 -23.38 -0.80
CA LEU A 19 -15.67 -22.07 -0.24
C LEU A 19 -14.71 -21.00 -0.77
N MET A 20 -13.40 -21.26 -0.87
CA MET A 20 -12.41 -20.34 -1.43
C MET A 20 -12.58 -20.15 -2.94
N MET A 21 -12.80 -21.25 -3.69
CA MET A 21 -13.09 -21.20 -5.12
C MET A 21 -14.33 -20.34 -5.41
N PHE A 22 -15.38 -20.47 -4.60
CA PHE A 22 -16.57 -19.64 -4.71
C PHE A 22 -16.30 -18.21 -4.22
N CYS A 23 -15.79 -18.02 -3.00
CA CYS A 23 -15.67 -16.73 -2.32
C CYS A 23 -14.58 -15.80 -2.89
N CYS A 24 -13.51 -16.33 -3.50
CA CYS A 24 -12.49 -15.50 -4.13
C CYS A 24 -12.72 -15.28 -5.63
N CYS A 25 -13.30 -16.24 -6.37
CA CYS A 25 -13.63 -16.00 -7.77
C CYS A 25 -14.91 -15.19 -7.96
N PHE A 26 -15.91 -15.31 -7.07
CA PHE A 26 -17.18 -14.56 -7.15
C PHE A 26 -17.03 -13.03 -7.14
N PRO A 27 -16.31 -12.38 -6.18
CA PRO A 27 -16.17 -10.93 -6.19
C PRO A 27 -15.37 -10.45 -7.42
N VAL A 28 -14.38 -11.23 -7.86
CA VAL A 28 -13.60 -10.92 -9.07
C VAL A 28 -14.48 -11.01 -10.32
N VAL A 29 -15.32 -12.03 -10.47
CA VAL A 29 -16.25 -12.18 -11.60
C VAL A 29 -17.32 -11.08 -11.60
N LEU A 30 -17.89 -10.73 -10.44
CA LEU A 30 -18.84 -9.62 -10.30
C LEU A 30 -18.19 -8.27 -10.62
N PHE A 31 -16.98 -8.03 -10.10
CA PHE A 31 -16.21 -6.81 -10.34
C PHE A 31 -15.83 -6.66 -11.82
N LEU A 32 -15.35 -7.73 -12.48
CA LEU A 32 -15.11 -7.75 -13.92
C LEU A 32 -16.40 -7.44 -14.69
N MET A 33 -17.53 -8.04 -14.31
CA MET A 33 -18.83 -7.81 -14.95
C MET A 33 -19.37 -6.38 -14.75
N TRP A 34 -18.93 -5.67 -13.70
CA TRP A 34 -19.22 -4.25 -13.49
C TRP A 34 -18.26 -3.33 -14.25
N LYS A 35 -16.96 -3.69 -14.31
CA LYS A 35 -15.89 -2.97 -15.01
C LYS A 35 -16.06 -3.02 -16.53
N TYR A 36 -16.52 -4.15 -17.08
CA TYR A 36 -16.80 -4.30 -18.51
C TYR A 36 -18.25 -3.88 -18.83
N LYS A 37 -18.42 -2.61 -19.22
CA LYS A 37 -19.68 -1.91 -19.57
C LYS A 37 -20.35 -2.44 -20.87
N LYS A 38 -20.37 -3.74 -21.11
CA LYS A 38 -20.92 -4.41 -22.31
C LYS A 38 -22.21 -5.22 -22.05
N PHE A 39 -22.64 -5.35 -20.79
CA PHE A 39 -23.83 -6.12 -20.43
C PHE A 39 -25.11 -5.27 -20.37
N ASN A 40 -26.03 -5.54 -21.29
CA ASN A 40 -27.36 -4.93 -21.34
C ASN A 40 -28.15 -5.21 -20.05
N LYS A 41 -28.99 -4.25 -19.63
CA LYS A 41 -29.81 -4.32 -18.39
C LYS A 41 -30.49 -5.68 -18.14
N PRO A 42 -31.20 -6.33 -19.11
CA PRO A 42 -31.82 -7.64 -18.86
C PRO A 42 -30.82 -8.77 -18.57
N MET A 43 -29.60 -8.75 -19.13
CA MET A 43 -28.60 -9.81 -18.89
C MET A 43 -28.17 -9.85 -17.41
N LYS A 44 -28.10 -8.68 -16.75
CA LYS A 44 -27.78 -8.57 -15.33
C LYS A 44 -28.87 -9.18 -14.46
N ILE A 45 -30.14 -8.96 -14.82
CA ILE A 45 -31.32 -9.50 -14.11
C ILE A 45 -31.38 -11.03 -14.25
N ILE A 46 -31.12 -11.57 -15.44
CA ILE A 46 -31.10 -13.02 -15.66
C ILE A 46 -30.02 -13.69 -14.79
N LEU A 47 -28.82 -13.08 -14.68
CA LEU A 47 -27.75 -13.65 -13.86
C LEU A 47 -28.02 -13.55 -12.35
N THR A 48 -28.60 -12.45 -11.86
CA THR A 48 -28.97 -12.34 -10.42
C THR A 48 -30.08 -13.32 -10.05
N VAL A 49 -31.06 -13.54 -10.94
CA VAL A 49 -32.13 -14.53 -10.75
C VAL A 49 -31.58 -15.96 -10.75
N LEU A 50 -30.69 -16.31 -11.69
CA LEU A 50 -30.02 -17.61 -11.71
C LEU A 50 -29.18 -17.85 -10.45
N PHE A 51 -28.45 -16.84 -9.99
CA PHE A 51 -27.65 -16.94 -8.76
C PHE A 51 -28.54 -17.13 -7.52
N ALA A 52 -29.62 -16.36 -7.40
CA ALA A 52 -30.57 -16.51 -6.30
C ALA A 52 -31.23 -17.90 -6.28
N LEU A 53 -31.63 -18.43 -7.44
CA LEU A 53 -32.14 -19.80 -7.57
C LEU A 53 -31.10 -20.86 -7.16
N GLY A 54 -29.83 -20.66 -7.53
CA GLY A 54 -28.73 -21.54 -7.10
C GLY A 54 -28.52 -21.56 -5.58
N ILE A 55 -28.55 -20.38 -4.95
CA ILE A 55 -28.47 -20.25 -3.48
C ILE A 55 -29.67 -20.95 -2.81
N ILE A 56 -30.90 -20.72 -3.30
CA ILE A 56 -32.11 -21.34 -2.75
C ILE A 56 -32.08 -22.87 -2.91
N ALA A 57 -31.63 -23.39 -4.06
CA ALA A 57 -31.51 -24.82 -4.29
C ALA A 57 -30.42 -25.49 -3.42
N ALA A 58 -29.31 -24.78 -3.17
CA ALA A 58 -28.26 -25.24 -2.25
C ALA A 58 -28.76 -25.32 -0.80
N ILE A 59 -29.50 -24.30 -0.33
CA ILE A 59 -30.11 -24.29 1.01
C ILE A 59 -31.22 -25.34 1.13
N ALA A 60 -32.06 -25.50 0.10
CA ALA A 60 -33.09 -26.54 0.07
C ALA A 60 -32.50 -27.96 0.14
N SER A 61 -31.26 -28.14 -0.34
CA SER A 61 -30.52 -29.40 -0.27
C SER A 61 -29.80 -29.63 1.07
N SER A 62 -29.75 -28.63 1.98
CA SER A 62 -29.05 -28.72 3.28
C SER A 62 -29.99 -28.81 4.50
N ASN A 63 -31.29 -29.06 4.30
CA ASN A 63 -32.24 -29.17 5.40
C ASN A 63 -32.14 -30.52 6.13
N ASN A 64 -31.37 -30.58 7.21
CA ASN A 64 -31.54 -31.52 8.33
C ASN A 64 -30.80 -31.07 9.61
N SER A 65 -31.31 -30.05 10.29
CA SER A 65 -31.47 -30.00 11.77
C SER A 65 -31.93 -28.62 12.25
N SER A 66 -32.95 -28.61 13.09
CA SER A 66 -33.52 -27.41 13.73
C SER A 66 -32.68 -26.95 14.94
N THR A 67 -32.81 -25.67 15.34
CA THR A 67 -33.60 -25.27 16.53
C THR A 67 -33.24 -23.86 17.05
N GLU A 68 -34.24 -22.98 16.95
CA GLU A 68 -34.60 -21.84 17.83
C GLU A 68 -33.81 -20.50 17.92
N LYS A 69 -34.63 -19.48 18.20
CA LYS A 69 -34.43 -18.03 18.45
C LYS A 69 -34.74 -17.78 19.96
N PRO A 70 -34.73 -16.57 20.61
CA PRO A 70 -35.20 -15.23 20.16
C PRO A 70 -34.13 -14.11 20.28
N THR A 71 -34.14 -13.02 19.50
CA THR A 71 -35.00 -11.80 19.51
C THR A 71 -34.84 -10.87 20.72
N SER A 72 -34.31 -9.66 20.48
CA SER A 72 -34.92 -8.32 20.81
C SER A 72 -33.91 -7.18 20.57
N SER A 73 -34.25 -5.90 20.32
CA SER A 73 -35.36 -5.25 19.55
C SER A 73 -35.30 -3.71 19.74
N VAL A 74 -35.52 -2.89 18.68
CA VAL A 74 -36.21 -1.54 18.73
C VAL A 74 -35.42 -0.39 19.45
N SER A 75 -35.45 0.92 19.12
CA SER A 75 -36.02 1.74 18.02
C SER A 75 -35.39 3.17 18.01
N CYS A 76 -35.56 3.86 16.86
CA CYS A 76 -35.69 5.30 16.57
C CYS A 76 -36.44 6.13 17.66
N GLU A 77 -36.46 7.48 17.73
CA GLU A 77 -36.62 8.53 16.67
C GLU A 77 -36.54 9.99 17.25
N LYS A 78 -36.05 11.02 16.47
CA LYS A 78 -36.37 12.52 16.39
C LYS A 78 -36.63 13.38 17.69
N GLU A 79 -36.67 14.73 17.77
CA GLU A 79 -36.87 15.88 16.85
C GLU A 79 -36.36 17.25 17.42
N VAL A 80 -36.28 18.25 16.51
CA VAL A 80 -35.95 19.71 16.52
C VAL A 80 -36.91 20.57 17.41
N ASP A 81 -36.69 21.82 17.90
CA ASP A 81 -35.82 22.99 17.52
C ASP A 81 -35.42 23.93 18.70
N ASN A 82 -34.43 24.83 18.52
CA ASN A 82 -34.58 26.31 18.59
C ASN A 82 -33.27 27.15 18.51
N ILE A 83 -33.38 28.31 17.86
CA ILE A 83 -32.33 29.32 17.59
C ILE A 83 -32.40 30.46 18.62
N THR A 84 -31.26 31.04 19.04
CA THR A 84 -31.09 32.48 19.33
C THR A 84 -29.61 32.86 19.31
N ASP A 85 -29.26 33.88 18.54
CA ASP A 85 -27.92 34.47 18.49
C ASP A 85 -27.48 35.07 19.83
N SER A 86 -26.20 34.89 20.18
CA SER A 86 -25.44 35.90 20.90
C SER A 86 -23.95 35.80 20.58
N GLN A 87 -23.51 36.61 19.62
CA GLN A 87 -22.12 36.80 19.26
C GLN A 87 -21.31 37.36 20.45
N SER A 88 -20.25 36.66 20.85
CA SER A 88 -19.15 37.23 21.63
C SER A 88 -17.84 36.53 21.26
N ASN A 89 -16.80 37.30 21.00
CA ASN A 89 -15.54 36.80 20.45
C ASN A 89 -14.70 36.09 21.52
N GLU A 90 -14.37 34.82 21.31
CA GLU A 90 -13.19 34.18 21.90
C GLU A 90 -12.80 32.94 21.06
N ALA A 91 -12.15 33.17 19.92
CA ALA A 91 -11.82 32.14 18.93
C ALA A 91 -10.54 32.41 18.11
N GLU A 92 -9.50 32.98 18.74
CA GLU A 92 -8.21 33.29 18.09
C GLU A 92 -6.98 32.84 18.92
N THR A 93 -7.09 31.78 19.73
CA THR A 93 -5.94 31.34 20.57
C THR A 93 -5.73 29.82 20.67
N GLU A 94 -6.70 28.99 20.28
CA GLU A 94 -6.54 27.51 20.25
C GLU A 94 -6.17 26.96 18.86
N THR A 95 -6.41 27.73 17.79
CA THR A 95 -6.15 27.34 16.39
C THR A 95 -4.68 27.44 15.99
N GLU A 96 -3.97 28.51 16.34
CA GLU A 96 -2.54 28.63 16.00
C GLU A 96 -1.69 27.55 16.67
N SER A 97 -1.91 27.26 17.96
CA SER A 97 -1.12 26.26 18.69
C SER A 97 -1.33 24.83 18.17
N THR A 98 -2.54 24.50 17.72
CA THR A 98 -2.85 23.18 17.14
C THR A 98 -2.33 23.03 15.70
N VAL A 99 -2.40 24.09 14.88
CA VAL A 99 -1.84 24.09 13.51
C VAL A 99 -0.31 24.09 13.53
N ALA A 100 0.33 24.86 14.42
CA ALA A 100 1.79 24.87 14.55
C ALA A 100 2.34 23.51 14.99
N GLY A 101 1.72 22.87 16.01
CA GLY A 101 2.11 21.53 16.45
C GLY A 101 1.95 20.46 15.35
N ASN A 102 0.95 20.59 14.48
CA ASN A 102 0.77 19.71 13.33
C ASN A 102 1.87 19.90 12.27
N ARG A 103 2.27 21.15 11.99
CA ARG A 103 3.37 21.46 11.05
C ARG A 103 4.72 20.92 11.50
N GLU A 104 5.07 21.07 12.78
CA GLU A 104 6.32 20.54 13.34
C GLU A 104 6.37 19.01 13.27
N ALA A 105 5.29 18.35 13.70
CA ALA A 105 5.17 16.89 13.63
C ALA A 105 5.24 16.37 12.19
N ALA A 106 4.62 17.07 11.23
CA ALA A 106 4.68 16.71 9.82
C ALA A 106 6.10 16.89 9.23
N THR A 107 6.80 17.95 9.59
CA THR A 107 8.18 18.22 9.12
C THR A 107 9.16 17.16 9.63
N GLU A 108 9.06 16.78 10.90
CA GLU A 108 9.89 15.72 11.48
C GLU A 108 9.55 14.33 10.90
N ALA A 109 8.27 14.03 10.67
CA ALA A 109 7.85 12.79 10.05
C ALA A 109 8.24 12.71 8.56
N ASP A 110 8.25 13.85 7.85
CA ASP A 110 8.80 13.97 6.50
C ASP A 110 10.29 13.65 6.47
N ARG A 111 11.07 14.31 7.34
CA ARG A 111 12.51 14.07 7.49
C ARG A 111 12.81 12.58 7.72
N GLN A 112 12.08 11.92 8.61
CA GLN A 112 12.26 10.48 8.87
C GLN A 112 12.00 9.61 7.63
N ILE A 113 10.96 9.88 6.84
CA ILE A 113 10.70 9.14 5.60
C ILE A 113 11.76 9.46 4.55
N TYR A 114 12.16 10.73 4.41
CA TYR A 114 13.17 11.17 3.46
C TYR A 114 14.55 10.57 3.75
N ASP A 115 14.99 10.52 5.02
CA ASP A 115 16.24 9.88 5.43
C ASP A 115 16.27 8.37 5.07
N ILE A 116 15.12 7.69 5.19
CA ILE A 116 14.98 6.28 4.77
C ILE A 116 15.05 6.15 3.24
N ILE A 117 14.44 7.06 2.49
CA ILE A 117 14.51 7.09 1.02
C ILE A 117 15.94 7.37 0.55
N MET A 118 16.64 8.33 1.14
CA MET A 118 18.04 8.65 0.83
C MET A 118 18.99 7.48 1.14
N SER A 119 18.72 6.74 2.23
CA SER A 119 19.45 5.49 2.52
C SER A 119 19.22 4.43 1.44
N ALA A 120 17.98 4.30 0.95
CA ALA A 120 17.66 3.41 -0.17
C ALA A 120 18.32 3.88 -1.49
N ASP A 121 18.31 5.18 -1.79
CA ASP A 121 18.96 5.72 -2.98
C ASP A 121 20.47 5.49 -2.98
N ALA A 122 21.15 5.61 -1.83
CA ALA A 122 22.58 5.31 -1.71
C ALA A 122 22.91 3.83 -2.04
N ASP A 123 22.12 2.89 -1.53
CA ASP A 123 22.25 1.46 -1.84
C ASP A 123 21.89 1.15 -3.31
N TYR A 124 20.85 1.80 -3.85
CA TYR A 124 20.45 1.65 -5.24
C TYR A 124 21.52 2.16 -6.20
N GLN A 125 22.06 3.35 -5.96
CA GLN A 125 23.13 3.93 -6.79
C GLN A 125 24.44 3.11 -6.68
N THR A 126 24.68 2.48 -5.54
CA THR A 126 25.78 1.50 -5.40
C THR A 126 25.54 0.29 -6.30
N LEU A 127 24.33 -0.27 -6.30
CA LEU A 127 23.96 -1.40 -7.15
C LEU A 127 24.02 -1.05 -8.65
N THR A 128 23.41 0.07 -9.09
CA THR A 128 23.40 0.47 -10.51
C THR A 128 24.80 0.75 -11.03
N ARG A 129 25.67 1.39 -10.23
CA ARG A 129 27.08 1.61 -10.55
C ARG A 129 27.81 0.28 -10.76
N ILE A 130 27.65 -0.68 -9.85
CA ILE A 130 28.26 -2.02 -9.96
C ILE A 130 27.72 -2.79 -11.17
N MET A 131 26.42 -2.70 -11.47
CA MET A 131 25.80 -3.26 -12.68
C MET A 131 26.30 -2.63 -14.00
N SER A 132 26.76 -1.38 -13.95
CA SER A 132 27.19 -0.62 -15.13
C SER A 132 28.72 -0.56 -15.33
N THR A 133 29.49 -1.16 -14.41
CA THR A 133 30.96 -1.13 -14.46
C THR A 133 31.50 -2.38 -15.16
N ASP A 134 32.18 -2.19 -16.29
CA ASP A 134 32.85 -3.28 -17.01
C ASP A 134 33.92 -3.96 -16.14
N GLY A 135 34.04 -5.29 -16.26
CA GLY A 135 35.06 -6.08 -15.56
C GLY A 135 34.78 -6.37 -14.08
N VAL A 136 33.63 -5.97 -13.55
CA VAL A 136 33.16 -6.36 -12.20
C VAL A 136 33.08 -7.87 -12.06
N SER A 137 33.51 -8.39 -10.90
CA SER A 137 33.33 -9.79 -10.54
C SER A 137 31.85 -10.12 -10.39
N ILE A 138 31.42 -11.23 -10.98
CA ILE A 138 30.04 -11.71 -10.85
C ILE A 138 29.66 -12.00 -9.39
N VAL A 139 30.64 -12.34 -8.53
CA VAL A 139 30.46 -12.51 -7.09
C VAL A 139 30.17 -11.17 -6.41
N ASP A 140 30.93 -10.12 -6.72
CA ASP A 140 30.73 -8.79 -6.14
C ASP A 140 29.36 -8.21 -6.53
N LEU A 141 28.92 -8.46 -7.78
CA LEU A 141 27.59 -8.11 -8.24
C LEU A 141 26.49 -8.86 -7.48
N TYR A 142 26.67 -10.17 -7.24
CA TYR A 142 25.73 -10.97 -6.44
C TYR A 142 25.62 -10.48 -5.00
N ASP A 143 26.75 -10.28 -4.32
CA ASP A 143 26.77 -9.87 -2.92
C ASP A 143 26.28 -8.43 -2.74
N THR A 144 26.58 -7.52 -3.69
CA THR A 144 25.98 -6.17 -3.74
C THR A 144 24.46 -6.25 -3.87
N ALA A 145 23.96 -7.02 -4.85
CA ALA A 145 22.51 -7.15 -5.09
C ALA A 145 21.77 -7.80 -3.91
N LYS A 146 22.38 -8.82 -3.28
CA LYS A 146 21.86 -9.48 -2.07
C LYS A 146 21.83 -8.54 -0.86
N THR A 147 22.87 -7.72 -0.69
CA THR A 147 22.94 -6.72 0.39
C THR A 147 21.85 -5.66 0.20
N ALA A 148 21.75 -5.08 -1.00
CA ALA A 148 20.74 -4.09 -1.35
C ALA A 148 19.30 -4.64 -1.17
N GLU A 149 18.98 -5.84 -1.68
CA GLU A 149 17.66 -6.48 -1.51
C GLU A 149 17.25 -6.62 -0.04
N ASN A 150 18.22 -6.94 0.84
CA ASN A 150 18.01 -7.05 2.28
C ASN A 150 17.82 -5.67 2.93
N ASN A 151 18.65 -4.69 2.57
CA ASN A 151 18.53 -3.33 3.10
C ASN A 151 17.20 -2.68 2.69
N PHE A 152 16.77 -2.83 1.43
CA PHE A 152 15.45 -2.38 0.97
C PHE A 152 14.31 -3.03 1.75
N ARG A 153 14.44 -4.30 2.18
CA ARG A 153 13.44 -4.94 3.06
C ARG A 153 13.33 -4.21 4.41
N ILE A 154 14.47 -3.81 4.97
CA ILE A 154 14.56 -3.11 6.25
C ILE A 154 13.99 -1.69 6.10
N TYR A 155 14.44 -0.93 5.08
CA TYR A 155 13.93 0.42 4.80
C TYR A 155 12.41 0.44 4.59
N TRP A 156 11.87 -0.51 3.80
CA TRP A 156 10.43 -0.66 3.58
C TRP A 156 9.65 -0.87 4.89
N GLY A 157 10.20 -1.68 5.81
CA GLY A 157 9.61 -1.90 7.13
C GLY A 157 9.76 -0.71 8.08
N ASN A 158 10.87 0.03 7.99
CA ASN A 158 11.11 1.22 8.80
C ASN A 158 10.13 2.35 8.48
N ILE A 159 9.65 2.47 7.22
CA ILE A 159 8.57 3.43 6.90
C ILE A 159 7.34 3.20 7.79
N ASP A 160 7.03 1.96 8.19
CA ASP A 160 5.87 1.68 9.03
C ASP A 160 5.98 2.25 10.46
N SER A 161 7.19 2.50 10.98
CA SER A 161 7.38 3.08 12.31
C SER A 161 6.99 4.55 12.37
N VAL A 162 7.18 5.32 11.29
CA VAL A 162 6.87 6.76 11.24
C VAL A 162 5.37 7.01 11.46
N LYS A 163 5.02 7.87 12.42
CA LYS A 163 3.64 8.23 12.78
C LYS A 163 3.45 9.74 12.67
N CYS A 164 2.44 10.15 11.91
CA CYS A 164 1.89 11.49 11.84
C CYS A 164 0.48 11.35 11.25
N ASP A 165 -0.42 12.29 11.50
CA ASP A 165 -1.75 12.28 10.87
C ASP A 165 -1.62 12.66 9.38
N GLY A 166 -2.51 12.13 8.53
CA GLY A 166 -2.47 12.41 7.08
C GLY A 166 -1.31 11.80 6.27
N ILE A 167 -0.27 11.23 6.91
CA ILE A 167 0.96 10.75 6.23
C ILE A 167 0.80 9.47 5.37
N LYS A 168 -0.40 8.88 5.33
CA LYS A 168 -0.63 7.53 4.77
C LYS A 168 -0.23 7.43 3.30
N GLU A 169 -0.65 8.37 2.46
CA GLU A 169 -0.39 8.36 1.02
C GLU A 169 1.11 8.51 0.72
N TYR A 170 1.83 9.32 1.51
CA TYR A 170 3.29 9.47 1.40
C TYR A 170 4.03 8.19 1.80
N LYS A 171 3.64 7.54 2.90
CA LYS A 171 4.19 6.23 3.30
C LYS A 171 3.99 5.18 2.21
N GLU A 172 2.80 5.09 1.62
CA GLU A 172 2.55 4.14 0.54
C GLU A 172 3.37 4.46 -0.71
N ALA A 173 3.54 5.73 -1.08
CA ALA A 173 4.42 6.10 -2.19
C ALA A 173 5.89 5.68 -1.93
N ALA A 174 6.43 6.00 -0.73
CA ALA A 174 7.78 5.65 -0.32
C ALA A 174 8.00 4.12 -0.29
N LYS A 175 7.04 3.37 0.25
CA LYS A 175 7.07 1.89 0.28
C LYS A 175 7.02 1.28 -1.12
N ASN A 176 6.22 1.84 -2.03
CA ASN A 176 6.16 1.37 -3.42
C ASN A 176 7.47 1.65 -4.17
N TYR A 177 8.12 2.80 -3.92
CA TYR A 177 9.45 3.08 -4.46
C TYR A 177 10.49 2.07 -3.97
N ILE A 178 10.62 1.89 -2.65
CA ILE A 178 11.59 0.94 -2.07
C ILE A 178 11.30 -0.51 -2.52
N LEU A 179 10.03 -0.87 -2.74
CA LEU A 179 9.65 -2.18 -3.28
C LEU A 179 10.08 -2.38 -4.74
N ASN A 180 10.05 -1.33 -5.57
CA ASN A 180 10.62 -1.36 -6.91
C ASN A 180 12.14 -1.55 -6.85
N LEU A 181 12.85 -0.79 -6.00
CA LEU A 181 14.30 -0.95 -5.79
C LEU A 181 14.66 -2.37 -5.30
N GLN A 182 13.89 -2.93 -4.37
CA GLN A 182 14.02 -4.32 -3.94
C GLN A 182 13.82 -5.31 -5.08
N SER A 183 12.84 -5.05 -5.96
CA SER A 183 12.57 -5.91 -7.11
C SER A 183 13.73 -5.90 -8.12
N ILE A 184 14.34 -4.74 -8.37
CA ILE A 184 15.57 -4.62 -9.19
C ILE A 184 16.69 -5.46 -8.59
N ALA A 185 16.99 -5.27 -7.30
CA ALA A 185 18.06 -6.01 -6.60
C ALA A 185 17.81 -7.54 -6.59
N SER A 186 16.57 -7.96 -6.34
CA SER A 186 16.18 -9.37 -6.36
C SER A 186 16.36 -9.99 -7.75
N SER A 187 16.01 -9.26 -8.81
CA SER A 187 16.14 -9.71 -10.20
C SER A 187 17.61 -9.74 -10.65
N THR A 188 18.42 -8.72 -10.33
CA THR A 188 19.88 -8.74 -10.57
C THR A 188 20.55 -9.94 -9.89
N LYS A 189 20.18 -10.22 -8.63
CA LYS A 189 20.69 -11.39 -7.89
C LYS A 189 20.31 -12.72 -8.56
N LYS A 190 19.05 -12.87 -9.02
CA LYS A 190 18.59 -14.07 -9.74
C LYS A 190 19.26 -14.24 -11.10
N TYR A 191 19.48 -13.14 -11.83
CA TYR A 191 20.22 -13.16 -13.09
C TYR A 191 21.62 -13.72 -12.87
N VAL A 192 22.34 -13.28 -11.83
CA VAL A 192 23.67 -13.83 -11.51
C VAL A 192 23.61 -15.31 -11.15
N ASP A 193 22.70 -15.70 -10.25
CA ASP A 193 22.54 -17.08 -9.75
C ASP A 193 22.19 -18.08 -10.86
N LYS A 194 21.33 -17.67 -11.82
CA LYS A 194 20.73 -18.57 -12.83
C LYS A 194 21.20 -18.32 -14.26
N GLN A 195 21.93 -17.25 -14.51
CA GLN A 195 22.29 -16.73 -15.84
C GLN A 195 21.07 -16.52 -16.77
N ASN A 196 19.89 -16.29 -16.18
CA ASN A 196 18.64 -16.13 -16.92
C ASN A 196 18.45 -14.68 -17.40
N ILE A 197 18.53 -14.48 -18.71
CA ILE A 197 18.40 -13.16 -19.36
C ILE A 197 17.06 -12.47 -19.03
N GLN A 198 15.98 -13.21 -18.73
CA GLN A 198 14.71 -12.60 -18.31
C GLN A 198 14.87 -11.82 -17.00
N ASP A 199 15.56 -12.36 -16.00
CA ASP A 199 15.79 -11.67 -14.73
C ASP A 199 16.63 -10.38 -14.93
N LEU A 200 17.54 -10.35 -15.91
CA LEU A 200 18.27 -9.13 -16.31
C LEU A 200 17.34 -8.10 -17.00
N SER A 201 16.42 -8.57 -17.85
CA SER A 201 15.43 -7.72 -18.49
C SER A 201 14.47 -7.11 -17.47
N ASP A 202 14.04 -7.89 -16.47
CA ASP A 202 13.16 -7.45 -15.40
C ASP A 202 13.85 -6.42 -14.50
N ALA A 203 15.15 -6.61 -14.20
CA ALA A 203 15.95 -5.62 -13.49
C ALA A 203 16.04 -4.29 -14.28
N LYS A 204 16.26 -4.34 -15.60
CA LYS A 204 16.32 -3.14 -16.46
C LYS A 204 14.99 -2.40 -16.55
N ALA A 205 13.89 -3.11 -16.79
CA ALA A 205 12.55 -2.52 -16.78
C ALA A 205 12.19 -1.94 -15.39
N GLY A 206 12.68 -2.55 -14.32
CA GLY A 206 12.59 -2.00 -12.96
C GLY A 206 13.32 -0.66 -12.82
N MET A 207 14.56 -0.56 -13.31
CA MET A 207 15.37 0.67 -13.29
C MET A 207 14.75 1.79 -14.14
N GLU A 208 14.27 1.48 -15.35
CA GLU A 208 13.57 2.45 -16.21
C GLU A 208 12.30 3.02 -15.53
N ASN A 209 11.62 2.20 -14.72
CA ASN A 209 10.41 2.61 -14.01
C ASN A 209 10.68 3.24 -12.63
N SER A 210 11.91 3.22 -12.10
CA SER A 210 12.21 3.74 -10.76
C SER A 210 11.97 5.25 -10.67
N THR A 211 12.24 5.99 -11.75
CA THR A 211 11.94 7.43 -11.87
C THR A 211 10.45 7.73 -11.72
N ASN A 212 9.56 6.89 -12.24
CA ASN A 212 8.11 7.09 -12.10
C ASN A 212 7.66 6.96 -10.63
N TYR A 213 8.24 6.01 -9.90
CA TYR A 213 7.99 5.87 -8.46
C TYR A 213 8.55 7.05 -7.67
N ALA A 214 9.76 7.54 -7.99
CA ALA A 214 10.33 8.73 -7.37
C ALA A 214 9.45 9.98 -7.58
N ILE A 215 8.87 10.16 -8.76
CA ILE A 215 7.90 11.25 -9.04
C ILE A 215 6.65 11.11 -8.15
N LEU A 216 6.12 9.89 -7.98
CA LEU A 216 4.97 9.65 -7.08
C LEU A 216 5.31 9.94 -5.61
N VAL A 217 6.53 9.64 -5.18
CA VAL A 217 7.04 9.99 -3.84
C VAL A 217 7.06 11.49 -3.65
N VAL A 218 7.64 12.25 -4.58
CA VAL A 218 7.70 13.72 -4.50
C VAL A 218 6.30 14.35 -4.49
N GLY A 219 5.38 13.86 -5.33
CA GLY A 219 3.99 14.36 -5.34
C GLY A 219 3.24 14.08 -4.04
N ALA A 220 3.41 12.88 -3.46
CA ALA A 220 2.80 12.54 -2.18
C ALA A 220 3.44 13.28 -0.99
N ARG A 221 4.76 13.54 -1.04
CA ARG A 221 5.51 14.36 -0.08
C ARG A 221 4.99 15.79 -0.05
N LEU A 222 4.86 16.42 -1.22
CA LEU A 222 4.29 17.77 -1.36
C LEU A 222 2.86 17.84 -0.80
N GLY A 223 1.99 16.91 -1.21
CA GLY A 223 0.60 16.86 -0.73
C GLY A 223 0.48 16.62 0.77
N PHE A 224 1.39 15.87 1.38
CA PHE A 224 1.43 15.66 2.83
C PHE A 224 1.84 16.94 3.58
N LEU A 225 2.90 17.62 3.14
CA LEU A 225 3.39 18.85 3.76
C LEU A 225 2.33 19.97 3.67
N THR A 226 1.73 20.19 2.50
CA THR A 226 0.73 21.26 2.32
C THR A 226 -0.58 20.96 3.06
N ALA A 227 -1.04 19.70 3.05
CA ALA A 227 -2.18 19.27 3.88
C ALA A 227 -1.91 19.40 5.40
N SER A 228 -0.64 19.43 5.81
CA SER A 228 -0.24 19.64 7.21
C SER A 228 -0.16 21.13 7.61
N GLY A 229 -0.41 22.05 6.67
CA GLY A 229 -0.47 23.50 6.91
C GLY A 229 0.77 24.28 6.46
N LEU A 230 1.66 23.68 5.66
CA LEU A 230 2.75 24.41 4.98
C LEU A 230 2.24 25.07 3.69
N SER A 231 2.80 26.22 3.32
CA SER A 231 2.59 26.79 1.97
C SER A 231 3.28 25.94 0.90
N ASP A 232 2.89 26.12 -0.36
CA ASP A 232 3.53 25.45 -1.49
C ASP A 232 5.03 25.81 -1.56
N GLU A 233 5.40 27.07 -1.27
CA GLU A 233 6.79 27.53 -1.22
C GLU A 233 7.58 26.89 -0.07
N GLU A 234 7.02 26.85 1.14
CA GLU A 234 7.66 26.21 2.30
C GLU A 234 7.89 24.70 2.05
N ALA A 235 6.88 24.02 1.52
CA ALA A 235 6.97 22.61 1.17
C ALA A 235 7.97 22.36 0.02
N MET A 236 8.03 23.24 -0.99
CA MET A 236 9.02 23.14 -2.06
C MET A 236 10.45 23.38 -1.54
N GLN A 237 10.68 24.31 -0.62
CA GLN A 237 12.00 24.54 -0.02
C GLN A 237 12.49 23.34 0.79
N ILE A 238 11.58 22.58 1.42
CA ILE A 238 11.89 21.31 2.11
C ILE A 238 12.16 20.16 1.11
N ILE A 239 11.50 20.18 -0.05
CA ILE A 239 11.62 19.13 -1.06
C ILE A 239 12.87 19.28 -1.92
N ALA A 240 13.15 20.51 -2.34
CA ALA A 240 14.26 20.91 -3.16
C ALA A 240 14.87 22.19 -2.57
N PRO A 241 15.66 22.08 -1.48
CA PRO A 241 16.38 23.24 -0.95
C PRO A 241 17.26 23.81 -2.06
N GLU A 242 17.26 25.13 -2.21
CA GLU A 242 18.22 25.80 -3.10
C GLU A 242 19.62 25.37 -2.67
N SER A 243 20.39 24.81 -3.61
CA SER A 243 21.80 24.54 -3.37
C SER A 243 22.47 25.87 -3.09
N GLU A 244 22.97 26.08 -1.86
CA GLU A 244 23.77 27.24 -1.55
C GLU A 244 24.90 27.35 -2.58
N ASP A 245 24.86 28.39 -3.40
CA ASP A 245 25.93 28.72 -4.33
C ASP A 245 27.15 29.06 -3.47
N THR A 246 28.01 28.07 -3.22
CA THR A 246 29.28 28.27 -2.53
C THR A 246 30.25 28.99 -3.46
N THR A 247 29.96 30.26 -3.75
CA THR A 247 30.95 31.24 -4.20
C THR A 247 31.85 31.58 -3.02
N GLY A 248 32.93 30.79 -2.85
CA GLY A 248 33.97 30.97 -1.84
C GLY A 248 35.31 30.43 -2.33
#